data_AF-A0A829Q9V5-F1
#
_entry.id   AF-A0A829Q9V5-F1
#
_cell.length_a   1.000
_cell.length_b   1.000
_cell.length_c   1.000
_cell.angle_alpha   90.00
_cell.angle_beta   90.00
_cell.angle_gamma   90.00
#
_symmetry.space_group_name_H-M   'P 1'
#
loop_
_entity.id
_entity.type
_entity.pdbx_description
1 polymer ?
#
loop_
_entity_poly.entity_id
_entity_poly.type
_entity_poly.pdbx_seq_one_letter_code
_entity_poly.pdbx_strand_id
1 'polypeptide(L)'
;MHLEREVEARGATVRNFGLVWVSGRSALELKIAQRSRDLWQGIAKLVPGIGFRQMGSFTLLRTHEEVAVAEEVMARSDADERGFALLEPGPSSARIRRYVASFLPGCTVRVMPQSSRGWPCPPCGCT
;
A
#
# COMPACT_ATOMS: atom_id res chain seq x y z
N MET A 1 -3.40 -12.54 -30.13
CA MET A 1 -4.41 -13.57 -29.82
C MET A 1 -4.25 -13.96 -28.37
N HIS A 2 -5.30 -13.86 -27.56
CA HIS A 2 -5.31 -14.27 -26.15
C HIS A 2 -6.10 -15.57 -26.06
N LEU A 3 -5.54 -16.58 -25.41
CA LEU A 3 -6.13 -17.91 -25.24
C LEU A 3 -6.43 -18.10 -23.77
N GLU A 4 -7.71 -18.22 -23.44
CA GLU A 4 -8.18 -18.51 -22.10
C GLU A 4 -8.95 -19.83 -22.10
N ARG A 5 -8.86 -20.57 -20.99
CA ARG A 5 -9.60 -21.83 -20.83
C ARG A 5 -11.10 -21.59 -20.71
N GLU A 6 -11.48 -20.49 -20.04
CA GLU A 6 -12.86 -20.14 -19.71
C GLU A 6 -13.28 -18.90 -20.51
N VAL A 7 -14.58 -18.80 -20.82
CA VAL A 7 -15.17 -17.61 -21.47
C VAL A 7 -15.18 -16.40 -20.52
N GLU A 8 -15.34 -16.65 -19.22
CA GLU A 8 -15.39 -15.63 -18.18
C GLU A 8 -14.12 -15.67 -17.33
N ALA A 9 -13.77 -14.51 -16.75
CA ALA A 9 -12.65 -14.44 -15.82
C ALA A 9 -13.02 -15.17 -14.50
N ARG A 10 -12.49 -16.38 -14.31
CA ARG A 10 -12.72 -17.22 -13.11
C ARG A 10 -11.46 -17.47 -12.27
N GLY A 11 -10.32 -16.96 -12.73
CA GLY A 11 -9.01 -17.17 -12.13
C GLY A 11 -8.79 -16.44 -10.80
N ALA A 12 -7.55 -16.42 -10.34
CA ALA A 12 -7.17 -15.73 -9.10
C ALA A 12 -7.44 -14.21 -9.17
N THR A 13 -7.34 -13.61 -10.35
CA THR A 13 -7.49 -12.16 -10.56
C THR A 13 -8.82 -11.61 -10.06
N VAL A 14 -9.95 -12.28 -10.35
CA VAL A 14 -11.29 -11.82 -9.95
C VAL A 14 -11.61 -12.09 -8.49
N ARG A 15 -10.78 -12.88 -7.80
CA ARG A 15 -10.91 -13.20 -6.37
C ARG A 15 -9.87 -12.48 -5.51
N ASN A 16 -9.07 -11.59 -6.11
CA ASN A 16 -8.08 -10.80 -5.37
C ASN A 16 -8.78 -9.67 -4.60
N PHE A 17 -8.24 -9.29 -3.46
CA PHE A 17 -8.67 -8.15 -2.65
C PHE A 17 -8.36 -6.78 -3.27
N GLY A 18 -7.71 -6.75 -4.44
CA GLY A 18 -7.47 -5.53 -5.22
C GLY A 18 -6.34 -4.66 -4.69
N LEU A 19 -5.41 -5.24 -3.92
CA LEU A 19 -4.29 -4.50 -3.33
C LEU A 19 -3.10 -4.40 -4.30
N VAL A 20 -2.51 -3.20 -4.39
CA VAL A 20 -1.27 -2.95 -5.15
C VAL A 20 -0.17 -2.55 -4.17
N TRP A 21 0.72 -3.50 -3.84
CA TRP A 21 1.81 -3.32 -2.87
C TRP A 21 3.16 -3.15 -3.57
N VAL A 22 3.90 -2.09 -3.22
CA VAL A 22 5.23 -1.77 -3.78
C VAL A 22 6.37 -2.02 -2.77
N SER A 23 6.06 -2.58 -1.59
CA SER A 23 6.98 -2.60 -0.45
C SER A 23 7.88 -3.84 -0.33
N GLY A 24 7.37 -5.06 -0.59
CA GLY A 24 8.03 -6.30 -0.11
C GLY A 24 8.87 -7.11 -1.11
N ARG A 25 9.14 -6.57 -2.31
CA ARG A 25 9.84 -7.30 -3.40
C ARG A 25 11.31 -6.86 -3.54
N SER A 26 12.08 -7.59 -4.35
CA SER A 26 13.50 -7.29 -4.60
C SER A 26 13.69 -5.85 -5.13
N ALA A 27 14.91 -5.29 -4.99
CA ALA A 27 15.23 -3.98 -5.56
C ALA A 27 15.05 -3.94 -7.09
N LEU A 28 15.36 -5.06 -7.76
CA LEU A 28 15.24 -5.20 -9.21
C LEU A 28 13.79 -5.07 -9.71
N GLU A 29 12.81 -5.45 -8.88
CA GLU A 29 11.38 -5.40 -9.23
C GLU A 29 10.74 -4.05 -8.92
N LEU A 30 11.41 -3.14 -8.19
CA LEU A 30 10.81 -1.90 -7.69
C LEU A 30 10.21 -1.04 -8.82
N LYS A 31 10.98 -0.83 -9.90
CA LYS A 31 10.53 -0.06 -11.07
C LYS A 31 9.30 -0.67 -11.74
N ILE A 32 9.24 -2.00 -11.82
CA ILE A 32 8.10 -2.72 -12.42
C ILE A 32 6.87 -2.62 -11.50
N ALA A 33 7.06 -2.72 -10.18
CA ALA A 33 5.97 -2.58 -9.21
C ALA A 33 5.38 -1.16 -9.23
N GLN A 34 6.22 -0.12 -9.26
CA GLN A 34 5.78 1.27 -9.40
C GLN A 34 5.06 1.51 -10.72
N ARG A 35 5.62 1.03 -11.84
CA ARG A 35 4.97 1.13 -13.14
C ARG A 35 3.61 0.42 -13.17
N SER A 36 3.50 -0.75 -12.54
CA SER A 36 2.24 -1.48 -12.44
C SER A 36 1.18 -0.68 -11.68
N ARG A 37 1.54 -0.07 -10.54
CA ARG A 37 0.67 0.86 -9.79
C ARG A 37 0.18 2.02 -10.66
N ASP A 38 1.08 2.65 -11.41
CA ASP A 38 0.72 3.80 -12.25
C ASP A 38 -0.18 3.40 -13.42
N LEU A 39 0.03 2.22 -14.01
CA LEU A 39 -0.85 1.64 -15.01
C LEU A 39 -2.24 1.35 -14.45
N TRP A 40 -2.35 0.77 -13.25
CA TRP A 40 -3.64 0.58 -12.58
C TRP A 40 -4.38 1.90 -12.33
N GLN A 41 -3.66 2.94 -11.90
CA GLN A 41 -4.25 4.28 -11.77
C GLN A 41 -4.72 4.81 -13.13
N GLY A 42 -3.95 4.59 -14.20
CA GLY A 42 -4.33 4.97 -15.56
C GLY A 42 -5.59 4.25 -16.04
N ILE A 43 -5.66 2.93 -15.85
CA ILE A 43 -6.82 2.10 -16.21
C ILE A 43 -8.08 2.60 -15.49
N ALA A 44 -8.00 2.93 -14.20
CA ALA A 44 -9.15 3.42 -13.44
C ALA A 44 -9.70 4.76 -13.95
N LYS A 45 -8.87 5.58 -14.62
CA LYS A 45 -9.34 6.80 -15.30
C LYS A 45 -10.11 6.47 -16.59
N LEU A 46 -9.73 5.39 -17.27
CA LEU A 46 -10.35 4.96 -18.52
C LEU A 46 -11.60 4.11 -18.27
N VAL A 47 -11.67 3.40 -17.16
CA VAL A 47 -12.75 2.50 -16.78
C VAL A 47 -13.26 2.87 -15.39
N PRO A 48 -14.24 3.79 -15.29
CA PRO A 48 -14.71 4.31 -14.00
C PRO A 48 -15.18 3.24 -13.01
N GLY A 49 -15.73 2.12 -13.52
CA GLY A 49 -16.21 1.01 -12.68
C GLY A 49 -15.13 0.22 -11.94
N ILE A 50 -13.85 0.34 -12.33
CA ILE A 50 -12.73 -0.33 -11.63
C ILE A 50 -12.35 0.46 -10.37
N GLY A 51 -12.29 1.80 -10.48
CA GLY A 51 -11.83 2.69 -9.42
C GLY A 51 -10.35 2.49 -9.03
N PHE A 52 -9.77 3.45 -8.31
CA PHE A 52 -8.42 3.32 -7.75
C PHE A 52 -8.27 4.18 -6.50
N ARG A 53 -8.01 3.55 -5.36
CA ARG A 53 -7.90 4.24 -4.06
C ARG A 53 -6.45 4.33 -3.61
N GLN A 54 -5.85 5.52 -3.75
CA GLN A 54 -4.46 5.79 -3.33
C GLN A 54 -4.34 6.02 -1.82
N MET A 55 -4.64 5.00 -1.02
CA MET A 55 -4.65 5.11 0.45
C MET A 55 -3.32 4.77 1.12
N GLY A 56 -2.34 4.27 0.35
CA GLY A 56 -1.10 3.73 0.90
C GLY A 56 -1.36 2.47 1.75
N SER A 57 -0.36 2.09 2.53
CA SER A 57 -0.42 0.97 3.47
C SER A 57 0.23 1.35 4.78
N PHE A 58 -0.13 0.62 5.84
CA PHE A 58 0.53 0.69 7.14
C PHE A 58 0.86 -0.72 7.62
N THR A 59 2.09 -0.91 8.04
CA THR A 59 2.51 -2.11 8.78
C THR A 59 2.56 -1.76 10.25
N LEU A 60 2.13 -2.64 11.14
CA LEU A 60 2.26 -2.45 12.58
C LEU A 60 3.45 -3.25 13.09
N LEU A 61 4.27 -2.62 13.92
CA LEU A 61 5.43 -3.21 14.58
C LEU A 61 5.16 -3.18 16.08
N ARG A 62 5.18 -4.33 16.73
CA ARG A 62 4.84 -4.54 18.15
C ARG A 62 6.06 -4.91 18.97
N THR A 63 7.01 -5.62 18.38
CA THR A 63 8.22 -6.08 19.08
C THR A 63 9.45 -5.29 18.66
N HIS A 64 10.50 -5.37 19.48
CA HIS A 64 11.78 -4.74 19.17
C HIS A 64 12.42 -5.33 17.90
N GLU A 65 12.23 -6.64 17.66
CA GLU A 65 12.72 -7.33 16.46
C GLU A 65 12.01 -6.84 15.20
N GLU A 66 10.69 -6.63 15.27
CA GLU A 66 9.92 -6.05 14.16
C GLU A 66 10.38 -4.61 13.84
N VAL A 67 10.75 -3.83 14.88
CA VAL A 67 11.34 -2.50 14.70
C VAL A 67 12.72 -2.59 14.06
N ALA A 68 13.60 -3.48 14.52
CA ALA A 68 14.93 -3.66 13.95
C ALA A 68 14.89 -4.01 12.46
N VAL A 69 13.98 -4.90 12.04
CA VAL A 69 13.77 -5.22 10.61
C VAL A 69 13.33 -3.98 9.82
N ALA A 70 12.47 -3.13 10.40
CA ALA A 70 12.06 -1.90 9.72
C ALA A 70 13.20 -0.89 9.62
N GLU A 71 14.06 -0.77 10.64
CA GLU A 71 15.26 0.07 10.62
C GLU A 71 16.26 -0.40 9.55
N GLU A 72 16.48 -1.71 9.42
CA GLU A 72 17.30 -2.30 8.35
C GLU A 72 16.73 -1.97 6.96
N VAL A 73 15.41 -2.07 6.80
CA VAL A 73 14.73 -1.70 5.55
C VAL A 73 14.89 -0.21 5.24
N MET A 74 14.81 0.66 6.26
CA MET A 74 15.03 2.10 6.12
C MET A 74 16.47 2.45 5.74
N ALA A 75 17.45 1.64 6.14
CA ALA A 75 18.86 1.85 5.81
C ALA A 75 19.23 1.44 4.37
N ARG A 76 18.32 0.80 3.63
CA ARG A 76 18.57 0.41 2.23
C ARG A 76 18.62 1.62 1.31
N SER A 77 19.45 1.54 0.28
CA SER A 77 19.59 2.60 -0.72
C SER A 77 18.31 2.88 -1.52
N ASP A 78 17.39 1.93 -1.57
CA ASP A 78 16.09 2.06 -2.25
C ASP A 78 14.93 2.43 -1.31
N ALA A 79 15.20 2.71 -0.02
CA ALA A 79 14.16 3.06 0.96
C ALA A 79 13.39 4.34 0.57
N ASP A 80 14.10 5.38 0.16
CA ASP A 80 13.51 6.65 -0.30
C ASP A 80 12.70 6.47 -1.59
N GLU A 81 13.20 5.66 -2.53
CA GLU A 81 12.48 5.35 -3.77
C GLU A 81 11.20 4.55 -3.49
N ARG A 82 11.23 3.66 -2.49
CA ARG A 82 10.04 2.97 -1.93
C ARG A 82 9.15 3.88 -1.12
N GLY A 83 9.60 5.11 -0.88
CA GLY A 83 8.92 6.14 -0.12
C GLY A 83 9.01 5.97 1.38
N PHE A 84 9.52 4.86 1.91
CA PHE A 84 9.26 4.41 3.28
C PHE A 84 9.51 5.46 4.37
N ALA A 85 8.71 5.40 5.42
CA ALA A 85 8.79 6.28 6.58
C ALA A 85 8.51 5.49 7.86
N LEU A 86 9.42 5.66 8.81
CA LEU A 86 9.33 5.13 10.17
C LEU A 86 8.63 6.18 11.06
N LEU A 87 7.34 5.98 11.32
CA LEU A 87 6.50 6.92 12.08
C LEU A 87 6.44 6.61 13.59
N GLU A 88 6.81 7.58 14.42
CA GLU A 88 6.53 7.51 15.86
C GLU A 88 5.00 7.55 16.14
N PRO A 89 4.54 6.96 17.26
CA PRO A 89 3.17 7.14 17.73
C PRO A 89 2.86 8.64 17.90
N GLY A 90 1.85 9.14 17.21
CA GLY A 90 1.55 10.58 17.22
C GLY A 90 0.41 10.98 16.28
N PRO A 91 0.22 12.29 16.04
CA PRO A 91 -0.89 12.81 15.21
C PRO A 91 -0.96 12.16 13.81
N SER A 92 0.19 11.95 13.17
CA SER A 92 0.30 11.35 11.84
C SER A 92 -0.16 9.89 11.78
N SER A 93 -0.13 9.16 12.89
CA SER A 93 -0.61 7.77 13.01
C SER A 93 -1.94 7.65 13.76
N ALA A 94 -2.51 8.76 14.25
CA ALA A 94 -3.65 8.77 15.17
C ALA A 94 -4.91 8.10 14.62
N ARG A 95 -5.20 8.29 13.32
CA ARG A 95 -6.40 7.72 12.68
C ARG A 95 -6.38 6.19 12.67
N ILE A 96 -5.23 5.62 12.33
CA ILE A 96 -5.04 4.17 12.30
C ILE A 96 -4.85 3.63 13.70
N ARG A 97 -4.12 4.34 14.56
CA ARG A 97 -3.97 3.98 15.97
C ARG A 97 -5.31 3.87 16.67
N ARG A 98 -6.26 4.78 16.43
CA ARG A 98 -7.62 4.67 16.99
C ARG A 98 -8.32 3.40 16.52
N TYR A 99 -8.19 3.05 15.23
CA TYR A 99 -8.78 1.84 14.67
C TYR A 99 -8.09 0.56 15.17
N VAL A 100 -6.79 0.58 15.40
CA VAL A 100 -6.01 -0.57 15.85
C VAL A 100 -6.11 -0.76 17.37
N ALA A 101 -6.12 0.32 18.15
CA ALA A 101 -6.22 0.27 19.61
C ALA A 101 -7.53 -0.34 20.10
N SER A 102 -8.60 -0.31 19.29
CA SER A 102 -9.83 -1.04 19.60
C SER A 102 -9.69 -2.57 19.48
N PHE A 103 -8.63 -3.07 18.83
CA PHE A 103 -8.40 -4.50 18.62
C PHE A 103 -7.07 -5.02 19.23
N LEU A 104 -6.05 -4.17 19.40
CA LEU A 104 -4.70 -4.56 19.81
C LEU A 104 -3.98 -3.45 20.62
N PRO A 105 -4.01 -3.48 21.98
CA PRO A 105 -3.25 -2.54 22.79
C PRO A 105 -1.72 -2.79 22.69
N GLY A 106 -0.92 -1.71 22.68
CA GLY A 106 0.55 -1.78 22.74
C GLY A 106 1.31 -1.73 21.39
N CYS A 107 0.62 -1.56 20.26
CA CYS A 107 1.29 -1.58 18.95
C CYS A 107 1.94 -0.24 18.56
N THR A 108 3.14 -0.28 17.99
CA THR A 108 3.75 0.82 17.24
C THR A 108 3.32 0.70 15.77
N VAL A 109 2.85 1.79 15.16
CA VAL A 109 2.30 1.79 13.78
C VAL A 109 3.41 2.26 12.84
N ARG A 110 4.00 1.38 12.01
CA ARG A 110 5.13 1.76 11.16
C ARG A 110 5.28 0.94 9.85
N VAL A 111 4.81 1.54 8.76
CA VAL A 111 5.44 1.70 7.42
C VAL A 111 4.42 2.47 6.58
N MET A 112 4.67 3.72 6.22
CA MET A 112 3.99 4.45 5.11
C MET A 112 5.11 4.84 4.10
N PRO A 113 4.94 5.37 2.85
CA PRO A 113 3.84 5.74 1.93
C PRO A 113 4.12 5.29 0.45
N GLN A 114 3.45 5.85 -0.57
CA GLN A 114 4.01 6.08 -1.94
C GLN A 114 3.15 7.04 -2.79
N SER A 115 3.06 8.31 -2.37
CA SER A 115 2.77 9.47 -3.22
C SER A 115 3.08 10.74 -2.43
N SER A 116 4.15 11.45 -2.80
CA SER A 116 4.50 12.80 -2.29
C SER A 116 3.66 13.93 -2.90
N ARG A 117 2.63 13.60 -3.71
CA ARG A 117 1.67 14.58 -4.22
C ARG A 117 0.41 14.49 -3.38
N GLY A 118 0.08 15.62 -2.75
CA GLY A 118 -0.83 15.76 -1.61
C GLY A 118 -2.10 14.94 -1.70
N TRP A 119 -2.56 14.47 -0.54
CA TRP A 119 -3.87 13.86 -0.38
C TRP A 119 -4.95 14.81 -0.92
N PRO A 120 -5.68 14.48 -2.00
CA PRO A 120 -7.05 14.96 -2.08
C PRO A 120 -7.81 14.15 -1.02
N CYS A 121 -8.40 14.85 -0.06
CA CYS A 121 -9.47 14.27 0.75
C CYS A 121 -10.44 13.57 -0.21
N PRO A 122 -10.76 12.28 -0.05
CA PRO A 122 -11.82 11.70 -0.87
C PRO A 122 -13.07 12.53 -0.61
N PRO A 123 -13.82 12.97 -1.64
CA PRO A 123 -15.12 13.55 -1.38
C PRO A 123 -15.91 12.49 -0.62
N CYS A 124 -16.31 12.84 0.60
CA CYS A 124 -17.34 12.15 1.34
C CYS A 124 -18.60 12.13 0.46
N GLY A 125 -18.73 11.11 -0.37
CA GLY A 125 -19.72 11.09 -1.45
C GLY A 125 -19.59 9.85 -2.32
N CYS A 126 -19.67 8.67 -1.72
CA CYS A 126 -20.16 7.49 -2.43
C CYS A 126 -21.61 7.29 -2.02
N THR A 127 -22.54 7.72 -2.87
CA THR A 127 -23.78 6.98 -3.12
C THR A 127 -23.44 5.58 -3.63
#